data_AF-A0A1Y2LSM3-F1
#
_entry.id   AF-A0A1Y2LSM3-F1
#
_cell.length_a   1.000
_cell.length_b   1.000
_cell.length_c   1.000
_cell.angle_alpha   90.00
_cell.angle_beta   90.00
_cell.angle_gamma   90.00
#
_symmetry.space_group_name_H-M   'P 1'
#
loop_
_entity.id
_entity.type
_entity.pdbx_description
1 polymer ?
#
loop_
_entity_poly.entity_id
_entity_poly.type
_entity_poly.pdbx_seq_one_letter_code
_entity_poly.pdbx_strand_id
1 'polypeptide(L)'
;MFSQTLLALAFLATQGLAKDWVKGKAFDRIAIIWLENTDYDLAAGDPNLAALAKKGISLTNKFAVTHPSMPNYAAAVSGDYYGVNHDDLINVPSNVSTVVDLLEDKGVSWGEYQEGGHTLSLGRVCTDSKRTCHTQVSRAKSTGTKRPAPTCMFASTTPRCCTTQ
;
A
#
# COMPACT_ATOMS: atom_id res chain seq x y z
N MET A 1 40.13 2.58 55.76
CA MET A 1 40.84 2.17 54.53
C MET A 1 40.13 0.94 53.96
N PHE A 2 39.27 1.12 52.96
CA PHE A 2 38.72 0.14 51.99
C PHE A 2 37.96 1.02 50.98
N SER A 3 38.58 1.48 49.89
CA SER A 3 38.97 0.80 48.65
C SER A 3 37.78 0.45 47.74
N GLN A 4 37.92 0.85 46.46
CA GLN A 4 37.13 0.53 45.26
C GLN A 4 35.95 1.48 45.03
N THR A 5 36.05 2.56 44.23
CA THR A 5 36.44 2.65 42.81
C THR A 5 35.86 1.51 41.99
N LEU A 6 34.61 1.64 41.54
CA LEU A 6 34.08 1.07 40.29
C LEU A 6 32.57 1.30 40.27
N LEU A 7 32.12 2.33 39.56
CA LEU A 7 30.79 2.31 38.92
C LEU A 7 30.84 3.23 37.70
N ALA A 8 31.72 2.88 36.77
CA ALA A 8 31.64 3.37 35.40
C ALA A 8 31.37 2.15 34.50
N LEU A 9 30.56 2.39 33.47
CA LEU A 9 30.09 1.45 32.44
C LEU A 9 28.91 0.54 32.83
N ALA A 10 27.71 1.05 32.63
CA ALA A 10 26.69 0.36 31.84
C ALA A 10 25.65 1.35 31.29
N PHE A 11 26.09 2.32 30.49
CA PHE A 11 25.18 2.91 29.50
C PHE A 11 25.19 1.96 28.29
N LEU A 12 24.57 0.79 28.47
CA LEU A 12 24.12 0.00 27.32
C LEU A 12 23.04 0.84 26.67
N ALA A 13 23.46 1.59 25.64
CA ALA A 13 22.54 2.24 24.74
C ALA A 13 21.66 1.14 24.15
N THR A 14 20.46 0.97 24.69
CA THR A 14 19.32 0.45 23.95
C THR A 14 18.97 1.50 22.91
N GLN A 15 19.84 1.67 21.91
CA GLN A 15 19.37 2.15 20.63
C GLN A 15 18.48 1.03 20.12
N GLY A 16 17.18 1.12 20.45
CA GLY A 16 16.18 0.42 19.69
C GLY A 16 16.51 0.66 18.24
N LEU A 17 16.61 -0.43 17.47
CA LEU A 17 16.80 -0.38 16.02
C LEU A 17 15.63 0.40 15.43
N ALA A 18 15.72 1.73 15.44
CA ALA A 18 14.93 2.56 14.57
C ALA A 18 15.37 2.13 13.19
N LYS A 19 14.58 1.26 12.55
CA LYS A 19 14.78 0.90 11.17
C LYS A 19 14.75 2.20 10.40
N ASP A 20 15.92 2.63 9.90
CA ASP A 20 16.04 3.86 9.13
C ASP A 20 15.08 3.76 7.96
N TRP A 21 14.09 4.66 7.94
CA TRP A 21 13.22 4.80 6.78
C TRP A 21 13.97 5.54 5.68
N VAL A 22 13.70 5.17 4.43
CA VAL A 22 14.31 5.83 3.28
C VAL A 22 13.89 7.30 3.29
N LYS A 23 14.87 8.20 3.42
CA LYS A 23 14.63 9.65 3.42
C LYS A 23 14.17 10.10 2.04
N GLY A 24 13.03 10.80 2.00
CA GLY A 24 12.47 11.28 0.76
C GLY A 24 13.02 12.66 0.36
N LYS A 25 12.93 12.97 -0.94
CA LYS A 25 13.38 14.28 -1.46
C LYS A 25 12.46 15.44 -1.02
N ALA A 26 11.15 15.19 -0.96
CA ALA A 26 10.14 16.19 -0.63
C ALA A 26 9.38 15.86 0.66
N PHE A 27 9.13 14.58 0.92
CA PHE A 27 8.43 14.09 2.10
C PHE A 27 8.99 12.73 2.51
N ASP A 28 9.03 12.46 3.81
CA ASP A 28 9.50 11.17 4.35
C ASP A 28 8.41 10.09 4.32
N ARG A 29 7.14 10.49 4.24
CA ARG A 29 5.98 9.58 4.26
C ARG A 29 4.86 10.10 3.38
N ILE A 30 4.14 9.19 2.74
CA ILE A 30 2.94 9.44 1.95
C ILE A 30 1.83 8.50 2.42
N ALA A 31 0.62 9.03 2.54
CA ALA A 31 -0.59 8.26 2.76
C ALA A 31 -1.62 8.66 1.71
N ILE A 32 -2.23 7.68 1.07
CA ILE A 32 -3.30 7.87 0.08
C ILE A 32 -4.54 7.19 0.62
N ILE A 33 -5.61 7.95 0.80
CA ILE A 33 -6.90 7.44 1.27
C ILE A 33 -7.82 7.37 0.05
N TRP A 34 -8.35 6.18 -0.19
CA TRP A 34 -9.32 5.93 -1.26
C TRP A 34 -10.70 5.79 -0.64
N LEU A 35 -11.67 6.51 -1.22
CA LEU A 35 -13.06 6.44 -0.82
C LEU A 35 -13.83 5.75 -1.95
N GLU A 36 -14.20 4.49 -1.72
CA GLU A 36 -14.91 3.69 -2.70
C GLU A 36 -16.31 4.28 -2.95
N ASN A 37 -16.70 4.37 -4.23
CA ASN A 37 -18.01 4.85 -4.67
C ASN A 37 -18.44 6.20 -4.04
N THR A 38 -17.48 7.10 -3.82
CA THR A 38 -17.73 8.40 -3.20
C THR A 38 -17.53 9.53 -4.20
N ASP A 39 -18.61 10.26 -4.48
CA ASP A 39 -18.59 11.43 -5.34
C ASP A 39 -17.98 12.66 -4.65
N TYR A 40 -17.58 13.65 -5.44
CA TYR A 40 -16.95 14.88 -4.93
C TYR A 40 -17.83 15.59 -3.90
N ASP A 41 -19.13 15.76 -4.17
CA ASP A 41 -20.02 16.51 -3.27
C ASP A 41 -20.21 15.77 -1.93
N LEU A 42 -20.23 14.44 -1.94
CA LEU A 42 -20.29 13.62 -0.73
C LEU A 42 -18.99 13.76 0.08
N ALA A 43 -17.84 13.66 -0.59
CA ALA A 43 -16.54 13.81 0.07
C ALA A 43 -16.32 15.24 0.61
N ALA A 44 -16.70 16.27 -0.15
CA ALA A 44 -16.58 17.67 0.25
C ALA A 44 -17.56 18.04 1.38
N GLY A 45 -18.70 17.35 1.46
CA GLY A 45 -19.69 17.50 2.53
C GLY A 45 -19.30 16.83 3.85
N ASP A 46 -18.39 15.85 3.84
CA ASP A 46 -17.92 15.21 5.08
C ASP A 46 -17.07 16.18 5.93
N PRO A 47 -17.42 16.43 7.20
CA PRO A 47 -16.70 17.40 8.04
C PRO A 47 -15.22 17.07 8.26
N ASN A 48 -14.84 15.80 8.29
CA ASN A 48 -13.47 15.37 8.51
C ASN A 48 -12.63 15.63 7.25
N LEU A 49 -13.16 15.28 6.08
CA LEU A 49 -12.50 15.55 4.80
C LEU A 49 -12.46 17.06 4.49
N ALA A 50 -13.53 17.80 4.80
CA ALA A 50 -13.54 19.26 4.69
C ALA A 50 -12.48 19.91 5.60
N ALA A 51 -12.23 19.36 6.79
CA ALA A 51 -11.16 19.84 7.67
C ALA A 51 -9.76 19.56 7.09
N LEU A 52 -9.57 18.43 6.39
CA LEU A 52 -8.32 18.12 5.69
C LEU A 52 -8.11 19.01 4.47
N ALA A 53 -9.16 19.26 3.68
CA ALA A 53 -9.11 20.11 2.49
C ALA A 53 -8.59 21.52 2.80
N LYS A 54 -8.92 22.08 3.98
CA LYS A 54 -8.39 23.38 4.45
C LYS A 54 -6.88 23.41 4.67
N LYS A 55 -6.22 22.25 4.79
CA LYS A 55 -4.77 22.13 5.01
C LYS A 55 -3.99 21.87 3.72
N GLY A 56 -4.66 21.80 2.58
CA GLY A 56 -4.04 21.42 1.31
C GLY A 56 -4.75 22.04 0.12
N ILE A 57 -4.74 21.30 -1.00
CA ILE A 57 -5.31 21.74 -2.26
C ILE A 57 -6.45 20.78 -2.62
N SER A 58 -7.64 21.34 -2.85
CA SER A 58 -8.78 20.60 -3.39
C SER A 58 -8.72 20.57 -4.92
N LEU A 59 -8.78 19.36 -5.49
CA LEU A 59 -8.80 19.17 -6.94
C LEU A 59 -10.25 19.13 -7.43
N THR A 60 -10.79 20.26 -7.88
CA THR A 60 -12.19 20.39 -8.34
C THR A 60 -12.44 19.94 -9.77
N ASN A 61 -11.38 19.64 -10.53
CA ASN A 61 -11.43 19.17 -11.92
C ASN A 61 -10.69 17.84 -12.08
N LYS A 62 -10.87 16.92 -11.12
CA LYS A 62 -10.30 15.58 -11.12
C LYS A 62 -11.39 14.57 -11.44
N PHE A 63 -11.17 13.75 -12.47
CA PHE A 63 -12.11 12.72 -12.91
C PHE A 63 -11.52 11.32 -12.71
N ALA A 64 -12.40 10.33 -12.56
CA ALA A 64 -12.04 8.93 -12.71
C ALA A 64 -11.57 8.67 -14.15
N VAL A 65 -10.69 7.68 -14.32
CA VAL A 65 -10.20 7.25 -15.64
C VAL A 65 -11.30 6.55 -16.42
N THR A 66 -12.07 5.69 -15.74
CA THR A 66 -13.20 4.97 -16.33
C THR A 66 -14.15 4.46 -15.23
N HIS A 67 -15.21 3.77 -15.62
CA HIS A 67 -16.08 3.01 -14.73
C HIS A 67 -16.16 1.56 -15.24
N PRO A 68 -16.06 0.51 -14.38
CA PRO A 68 -16.27 0.47 -12.93
C PRO A 68 -15.05 0.89 -12.08
N SER A 69 -15.06 0.62 -10.77
CA SER A 69 -14.07 1.15 -9.83
C SER A 69 -12.69 0.51 -9.99
N MET A 70 -12.59 -0.81 -10.21
CA MET A 70 -11.31 -1.55 -10.30
C MET A 70 -10.28 -0.96 -11.28
N PRO A 71 -10.64 -0.56 -12.53
CA PRO A 71 -9.67 0.00 -13.47
C PRO A 71 -9.01 1.30 -12.99
N ASN A 72 -9.66 2.07 -12.12
CA ASN A 72 -9.08 3.31 -11.56
C ASN A 72 -7.93 3.01 -10.60
N TYR A 73 -8.03 1.91 -9.85
CA TYR A 73 -6.96 1.45 -8.95
C TYR A 73 -5.76 0.94 -9.75
N ALA A 74 -6.01 0.19 -10.83
CA ALA A 74 -4.96 -0.23 -11.76
C ALA A 74 -4.22 0.99 -12.34
N ALA A 75 -4.96 1.99 -12.80
CA ALA A 75 -4.39 3.22 -13.33
C ALA A 75 -3.54 3.99 -12.31
N ALA A 76 -3.97 4.07 -11.04
CA ALA A 76 -3.20 4.78 -10.02
C ALA A 76 -1.91 4.07 -9.59
N VAL A 77 -1.88 2.74 -9.66
CA VAL A 77 -0.71 1.94 -9.27
C VAL A 77 0.28 1.76 -10.43
N SER A 78 -0.24 1.62 -11.65
CA SER A 78 0.55 1.20 -12.82
C SER A 78 0.58 2.22 -13.96
N GLY A 79 -0.21 3.30 -13.89
CA GLY A 79 -0.26 4.36 -14.89
C GLY A 79 -1.23 4.12 -16.04
N ASP A 80 -1.84 2.94 -16.14
CA ASP A 80 -2.82 2.57 -17.17
C ASP A 80 -3.94 1.68 -16.57
N TYR A 81 -5.11 1.71 -17.19
CA TYR A 81 -6.26 0.85 -16.87
C TYR A 81 -6.41 -0.34 -17.83
N TYR A 82 -5.53 -0.45 -18.85
CA TYR A 82 -5.41 -1.58 -19.78
C TYR A 82 -6.66 -1.88 -20.60
N GLY A 83 -7.55 -0.90 -20.78
CA GLY A 83 -8.83 -1.12 -21.44
C GLY A 83 -9.82 -1.97 -20.63
N VAL A 84 -9.53 -2.26 -19.36
CA VAL A 84 -10.39 -3.09 -18.51
C VAL A 84 -11.70 -2.36 -18.20
N ASN A 85 -12.81 -3.07 -18.31
CA ASN A 85 -14.17 -2.56 -18.13
C ASN A 85 -14.97 -3.38 -17.11
N HIS A 86 -14.29 -4.13 -16.25
CA HIS A 86 -14.88 -4.99 -15.21
C HIS A 86 -14.16 -4.82 -13.87
N ASP A 87 -14.74 -5.39 -12.81
CA ASP A 87 -14.17 -5.38 -11.45
C ASP A 87 -13.45 -6.67 -11.05
N ASP A 88 -13.35 -7.64 -11.96
CA ASP A 88 -12.65 -8.90 -11.67
C ASP A 88 -11.16 -8.69 -11.45
N LEU A 89 -10.53 -9.64 -10.78
CA LEU A 89 -9.09 -9.66 -10.53
C LEU A 89 -8.29 -9.54 -11.83
N ILE A 90 -7.34 -8.60 -11.86
CA ILE A 90 -6.37 -8.49 -12.94
C ILE A 90 -4.94 -8.64 -12.42
N ASN A 91 -4.11 -9.27 -13.23
CA ASN A 91 -2.67 -9.27 -13.04
C ASN A 91 -2.08 -8.17 -13.91
N VAL A 92 -1.31 -7.27 -13.30
CA VAL A 92 -0.50 -6.35 -14.08
C VAL A 92 0.56 -7.18 -14.80
N PRO A 93 0.73 -7.02 -16.14
CA PRO A 93 1.74 -7.76 -16.88
C PRO A 93 3.13 -7.60 -16.26
N SER A 94 3.89 -8.69 -16.23
CA SER A 94 5.20 -8.77 -15.58
C SER A 94 6.25 -7.79 -16.11
N ASN A 95 6.06 -7.35 -17.35
CA ASN A 95 6.91 -6.39 -18.05
C ASN A 95 6.51 -4.92 -17.81
N VAL A 96 5.46 -4.66 -17.01
CA VAL A 96 5.04 -3.31 -16.65
C VAL A 96 5.48 -3.03 -15.22
N SER A 97 6.33 -2.02 -15.04
CA SER A 97 6.74 -1.56 -13.71
C SER A 97 5.65 -0.69 -13.08
N THR A 98 5.30 -1.01 -11.83
CA THR A 98 4.33 -0.28 -11.02
C THR A 98 5.02 0.58 -9.97
N VAL A 99 4.27 1.49 -9.31
CA VAL A 99 4.81 2.25 -8.18
C VAL A 99 5.32 1.34 -7.06
N VAL A 100 4.73 0.16 -6.88
CA VAL A 100 5.20 -0.84 -5.91
C VAL A 100 6.58 -1.36 -6.28
N ASP A 101 6.83 -1.66 -7.55
CA ASP A 101 8.15 -2.11 -8.01
C ASP A 101 9.21 -1.04 -7.77
N LEU A 102 8.87 0.23 -7.99
CA LEU A 102 9.77 1.36 -7.74
C LEU A 102 10.08 1.53 -6.24
N LEU A 103 9.08 1.35 -5.37
CA LEU A 103 9.27 1.42 -3.92
C LEU A 103 10.13 0.26 -3.43
N GLU A 104 9.88 -0.96 -3.91
CA GLU A 104 10.66 -2.14 -3.53
C GLU A 104 12.11 -2.11 -4.02
N ASP A 105 12.35 -1.66 -5.26
CA ASP A 105 13.71 -1.46 -5.81
C ASP A 105 14.54 -0.50 -4.95
N LYS A 106 13.89 0.48 -4.33
CA LYS A 106 14.51 1.47 -3.45
C LYS A 106 14.46 1.11 -1.96
N GLY A 107 13.94 -0.06 -1.61
CA GLY A 107 13.80 -0.49 -0.22
C GLY A 107 12.87 0.38 0.62
N VAL A 108 11.94 1.11 -0.03
CA VAL A 108 10.94 1.95 0.65
C VAL A 108 9.83 1.05 1.17
N SER A 109 9.56 1.14 2.47
CA SER A 109 8.46 0.41 3.08
C SER A 109 7.11 0.90 2.57
N TRP A 110 6.20 -0.01 2.24
CA TRP A 110 4.84 0.33 1.87
C TRP A 110 3.83 -0.59 2.57
N GLY A 111 2.61 -0.08 2.67
CA GLY A 111 1.51 -0.66 3.43
C GLY A 111 0.18 -0.42 2.72
N GLU A 112 -0.67 -1.43 2.67
CA GLU A 112 -2.07 -1.28 2.26
C GLU A 112 -3.00 -1.75 3.38
N TYR A 113 -4.03 -0.95 3.65
CA TYR A 113 -5.05 -1.22 4.65
C TYR A 113 -6.42 -0.99 4.02
N GLN A 114 -7.32 -1.94 4.24
CA GLN A 114 -8.64 -1.92 3.64
C GLN A 114 -9.72 -2.35 4.61
N GLU A 115 -10.92 -1.79 4.42
CA GLU A 115 -12.12 -2.22 5.12
C GLU A 115 -12.73 -3.44 4.40
N GLY A 116 -13.29 -4.39 5.16
CA GLY A 116 -13.55 -5.77 4.72
C GLY A 116 -14.63 -5.96 3.62
N GLY A 117 -14.60 -7.14 2.99
CA GLY A 117 -15.74 -7.74 2.26
C GLY A 117 -15.87 -7.41 0.77
N HIS A 118 -15.35 -6.27 0.33
CA HIS A 118 -15.30 -5.84 -1.07
C HIS A 118 -13.93 -5.22 -1.37
N THR A 119 -12.90 -5.96 -1.00
CA THR A 119 -11.54 -5.46 -0.75
C THR A 119 -10.78 -5.39 -2.05
N LEU A 120 -10.38 -4.20 -2.51
CA LEU A 120 -9.32 -4.19 -3.50
C LEU A 120 -8.08 -4.88 -2.90
N SER A 121 -7.15 -5.43 -3.64
CA SER A 121 -5.89 -5.82 -3.02
C SER A 121 -4.78 -5.55 -3.98
N LEU A 122 -3.84 -4.75 -3.48
CA LEU A 122 -2.54 -4.58 -4.06
C LEU A 122 -1.66 -5.69 -3.50
N GLY A 123 -1.73 -6.85 -4.15
CA GLY A 123 -0.97 -8.02 -3.76
C GLY A 123 0.29 -8.19 -4.60
N ARG A 124 1.34 -8.77 -4.00
CA ARG A 124 2.42 -9.40 -4.75
C ARG A 124 2.10 -10.87 -4.91
N VAL A 125 1.78 -11.31 -6.14
CA VAL A 125 1.67 -12.73 -6.47
C VAL A 125 2.96 -13.17 -7.10
N CYS A 126 3.57 -14.20 -6.52
CA CYS A 126 4.84 -14.75 -6.98
C CYS A 126 4.59 -16.19 -7.41
N THR A 127 4.92 -16.53 -8.64
CA THR A 127 4.76 -17.88 -9.16
C THR A 127 6.04 -18.70 -8.86
N ASP A 128 5.95 -19.57 -7.85
CA ASP A 128 6.99 -20.50 -7.37
C ASP A 128 8.28 -19.83 -6.86
N SER A 129 9.13 -20.61 -6.19
CA SER A 129 10.45 -20.38 -5.58
C SER A 129 11.47 -19.50 -6.33
N LYS A 130 11.14 -19.03 -7.54
CA LYS A 130 11.87 -18.01 -8.30
C LYS A 130 11.24 -16.66 -7.96
N ARG A 131 12.04 -15.73 -7.43
CA ARG A 131 11.65 -14.42 -6.86
C ARG A 131 10.98 -13.44 -7.85
N THR A 132 10.28 -13.92 -8.87
CA THR A 132 9.52 -13.14 -9.81
C THR A 132 8.13 -12.92 -9.21
N CYS A 133 7.94 -11.75 -8.63
CA CYS A 133 6.67 -11.30 -8.08
C CYS A 133 6.05 -10.26 -9.02
N HIS A 134 4.75 -10.34 -9.22
CA HIS A 134 3.99 -9.39 -10.03
C HIS A 134 2.97 -8.67 -9.17
N THR A 135 2.71 -7.43 -9.53
CA THR A 135 1.65 -6.63 -8.91
C THR A 135 0.30 -7.14 -9.41
N GLN A 136 -0.55 -7.52 -8.47
CA GLN A 136 -1.94 -7.89 -8.74
C GLN A 136 -2.84 -6.79 -8.19
N VAL A 137 -3.86 -6.43 -8.96
CA VAL A 137 -4.92 -5.52 -8.54
C VAL A 137 -6.23 -6.25 -8.70
N SER A 138 -6.95 -6.47 -7.61
CA SER A 138 -8.22 -7.19 -7.65
C SER A 138 -9.25 -6.52 -6.79
N ARG A 139 -10.54 -6.66 -7.09
CA ARG A 139 -11.63 -6.51 -6.12
C ARG A 139 -11.94 -7.90 -5.56
N ALA A 140 -11.62 -8.14 -4.29
CA ALA A 140 -11.97 -9.34 -3.57
C ALA A 140 -13.49 -9.42 -3.46
N LYS A 141 -14.07 -10.22 -4.34
CA LYS A 141 -15.45 -10.69 -4.22
C LYS A 141 -15.41 -11.84 -3.21
N SER A 142 -16.27 -11.81 -2.20
CA SER A 142 -16.53 -13.00 -1.37
C SER A 142 -17.27 -14.04 -2.22
N THR A 143 -16.59 -14.65 -3.20
CA THR A 143 -17.12 -15.84 -3.85
C THR A 143 -17.22 -16.90 -2.78
N GLY A 144 -18.43 -17.40 -2.50
CA GLY A 144 -18.75 -18.38 -1.44
C GLY A 144 -17.98 -19.72 -1.50
N THR A 145 -16.97 -19.85 -2.36
CA THR A 145 -15.90 -20.82 -2.21
C THR A 145 -14.81 -20.23 -1.33
N LYS A 146 -14.61 -20.79 -0.13
CA LYS A 146 -13.47 -20.54 0.77
C LYS A 146 -12.13 -20.71 0.04
N ARG A 147 -11.70 -19.74 -0.77
CA ARG A 147 -10.28 -19.47 -0.92
C ARG A 147 -9.98 -18.44 0.15
N PRO A 148 -9.09 -18.73 1.12
CA PRO A 148 -8.73 -17.74 2.11
C PRO A 148 -8.29 -16.50 1.35
N ALA A 149 -8.96 -15.37 1.59
CA ALA A 149 -8.37 -14.09 1.27
C ALA A 149 -6.97 -14.14 1.89
N PRO A 150 -5.89 -13.85 1.15
CA PRO A 150 -4.58 -13.78 1.77
C PRO A 150 -4.65 -12.70 2.85
N THR A 151 -4.75 -13.10 4.11
CA THR A 151 -4.81 -12.22 5.30
C THR A 151 -3.49 -11.48 5.55
N CYS A 152 -2.63 -11.39 4.54
CA CYS A 152 -1.44 -10.57 4.62
C CYS A 152 -1.86 -9.12 4.39
N MET A 153 -2.15 -8.38 5.48
CA MET A 153 -1.94 -6.94 5.49
C MET A 153 -0.52 -6.69 4.97
N PHE A 154 -0.40 -6.18 3.75
CA PHE A 154 0.86 -6.08 3.03
C PHE A 154 1.70 -4.93 3.59
N ALA A 155 2.37 -5.15 4.73
CA ALA A 155 3.46 -4.30 5.19
C ALA A 155 4.79 -4.98 4.85
N SER A 156 5.22 -4.89 3.59
CA SER A 156 6.47 -5.53 3.16
C SER A 156 7.63 -4.55 3.26
N THR A 157 8.59 -4.87 4.12
CA THR A 157 9.95 -4.31 4.07
C THR A 157 10.96 -5.28 3.44
N THR A 158 10.45 -6.35 2.79
CA THR A 158 11.22 -7.41 2.13
C THR A 158 10.27 -8.21 1.24
N PRO A 159 10.60 -8.48 -0.04
CA PRO A 159 9.75 -9.23 -0.95
C PRO A 159 9.64 -10.68 -0.46
N ARG A 160 8.70 -10.94 0.44
CA ARG A 160 8.32 -12.28 0.86
C ARG A 160 7.05 -12.63 0.10
N CYS A 161 7.17 -13.61 -0.79
CA CYS A 161 6.04 -14.21 -1.48
C CYS A 161 4.98 -14.59 -0.44
N CYS A 162 3.74 -14.12 -0.61
CA CYS A 162 2.62 -14.74 0.08
C CYS A 162 2.48 -16.14 -0.52
N THR A 163 2.94 -17.16 0.21
CA THR A 163 2.60 -18.54 -0.12
C THR A 163 1.12 -18.71 0.20
N THR A 164 0.33 -19.06 -0.81
CA THR A 164 -1.00 -19.62 -0.61
C THR A 164 -0.85 -20.87 0.25
N GLN A 165 -1.39 -20.85 1.47
CA GLN A 165 -1.83 -22.09 2.14
C GLN A 165 -3.18 -22.50 1.58
#